data_AF-A0A2S7VTG6-F1
#
_entry.id   AF-A0A2S7VTG6-F1
#
_cell.length_a   1.000
_cell.length_b   1.000
_cell.length_c   1.000
_cell.angle_alpha   90.00
_cell.angle_beta   90.00
_cell.angle_gamma   90.00
#
_symmetry.space_group_name_H-M   'P 1'
#
loop_
_entity.id
_entity.type
_entity.pdbx_description
1 polymer ?
#
loop_
_entity_poly.entity_id
_entity_poly.type
_entity_poly.pdbx_seq_one_letter_code
_entity_poly.pdbx_strand_id
1 'polypeptide(L)'
;MAKTLCKYRRAEIVDQFATISKIVSEPNFMCSSCTRVASNKEYLCKPSRLTNAVKAAPRIAKLSIPPEPQPIMAMKTPNVHNLPAPTAVGQSHIEMVAVVEEEALAPDSLKLKQAKKLKKLAKKKNKQLKKAAKTVKKFEKQLKKAKLALGL
;
A
#
# COMPACT_ATOMS: atom_id res chain seq x y z
N MET A 1 -41.87 -1.28 -18.95
CA MET A 1 -40.60 -1.72 -18.34
C MET A 1 -39.79 -0.49 -17.96
N ALA A 2 -39.67 -0.16 -16.68
CA ALA A 2 -38.86 0.97 -16.24
C ALA A 2 -37.37 0.64 -16.46
N LYS A 3 -36.68 1.42 -17.30
CA LYS A 3 -35.22 1.30 -17.45
C LYS A 3 -34.59 1.68 -16.11
N THR A 4 -33.98 0.71 -15.42
CA THR A 4 -33.28 0.96 -14.15
C THR A 4 -32.17 1.99 -14.38
N LEU A 5 -31.91 2.86 -13.40
CA LEU A 5 -30.85 3.87 -13.45
C LEU A 5 -29.53 3.25 -13.88
N CYS A 6 -29.19 2.01 -13.49
CA CYS A 6 -27.95 1.34 -13.92
C CYS A 6 -27.92 0.84 -15.38
N LYS A 7 -29.04 0.85 -16.10
CA LYS A 7 -29.10 0.49 -17.52
C LYS A 7 -28.78 1.67 -18.44
N TYR A 8 -28.89 2.92 -17.97
CA TYR A 8 -28.69 4.08 -18.84
C TYR A 8 -27.27 4.16 -19.41
N ARG A 9 -27.20 4.37 -20.73
CA ARG A 9 -25.97 4.70 -21.46
C ARG A 9 -25.62 6.19 -21.27
N ARG A 10 -24.37 6.56 -21.56
CA ARG A 10 -23.88 7.94 -21.41
C ARG A 10 -24.71 8.96 -22.20
N ALA A 11 -25.18 8.62 -23.40
CA ALA A 11 -26.05 9.49 -24.18
C ALA A 11 -27.40 9.74 -23.48
N GLU A 12 -28.07 8.66 -23.03
CA GLU A 12 -29.37 8.75 -22.34
C GLU A 12 -29.28 9.49 -20.99
N ILE A 13 -28.11 9.50 -20.33
CA ILE A 13 -27.89 10.23 -19.07
C ILE A 13 -28.02 11.74 -19.27
N VAL A 14 -27.59 12.26 -20.43
CA VAL A 14 -27.68 13.69 -20.73
C VAL A 14 -29.14 14.09 -20.91
N ASP A 15 -29.90 13.31 -21.67
CA ASP A 15 -31.31 13.57 -21.95
C ASP A 15 -32.19 13.44 -20.68
N GLN A 16 -31.84 12.53 -19.78
CA GLN A 16 -32.60 12.23 -18.56
C GLN A 16 -32.00 12.85 -17.30
N PHE A 17 -31.09 13.83 -17.44
CA PHE A 17 -30.35 14.40 -16.31
C PHE A 17 -31.27 14.97 -15.22
N ALA A 18 -32.34 15.67 -15.59
CA ALA A 18 -33.32 16.22 -14.66
C ALA A 18 -34.01 15.12 -13.83
N THR A 19 -34.37 14.00 -14.47
CA THR A 19 -34.98 12.84 -13.81
C THR A 19 -33.98 12.16 -12.87
N ILE A 20 -32.74 11.97 -13.33
CA ILE A 20 -31.67 11.37 -12.53
C ILE A 20 -31.38 12.22 -11.29
N SER A 21 -31.35 13.54 -11.42
CA SER A 21 -31.15 14.45 -10.29
C SER A 21 -32.20 14.25 -9.19
N LYS A 22 -33.49 14.11 -9.56
CA LYS A 22 -34.57 13.79 -8.62
C LYS A 22 -34.44 12.41 -7.96
N ILE A 23 -33.89 11.43 -8.66
CA ILE A 23 -33.65 10.08 -8.11
C ILE A 23 -32.46 10.08 -7.13
N VAL A 24 -31.53 11.03 -7.26
CA VAL A 24 -30.28 11.07 -6.47
C VAL A 24 -30.36 12.08 -5.32
N SER A 25 -31.39 12.93 -5.27
CA SER A 25 -31.50 14.01 -4.27
C SER A 25 -31.48 13.51 -2.82
N GLU A 26 -32.06 12.33 -2.55
CA GLU A 26 -32.07 11.71 -1.22
C GLU A 26 -31.46 10.30 -1.27
N PRO A 27 -30.12 10.18 -1.24
CA PRO A 27 -29.47 8.90 -1.47
C PRO A 27 -29.62 7.95 -0.28
N ASN A 28 -30.41 6.89 -0.47
CA ASN A 28 -30.62 5.82 0.53
C ASN A 28 -29.99 4.48 0.11
N PHE A 29 -29.77 4.28 -1.18
CA PHE A 29 -29.24 3.03 -1.73
C PHE A 29 -28.14 3.27 -2.76
N MET A 30 -27.20 2.35 -2.83
CA MET A 30 -26.11 2.31 -3.83
C MET A 30 -26.07 0.93 -4.48
N CYS A 31 -25.92 0.84 -5.81
CA CYS A 31 -25.74 -0.47 -6.45
C CYS A 31 -24.29 -0.96 -6.26
N SER A 32 -24.13 -2.20 -5.83
CA SER A 32 -22.80 -2.80 -5.55
C SER A 32 -21.93 -3.02 -6.80
N SER A 33 -22.51 -3.06 -8.01
CA SER A 33 -21.78 -3.33 -9.25
C SER A 33 -21.45 -2.10 -10.10
N CYS A 34 -22.41 -1.18 -10.29
CA CYS A 34 -22.26 0.03 -11.10
C CYS A 34 -21.94 1.28 -10.26
N THR A 35 -21.96 1.15 -8.92
CA THR A 35 -21.74 2.25 -7.95
C THR A 35 -22.63 3.48 -8.17
N ARG A 36 -23.78 3.33 -8.84
CA ARG A 36 -24.79 4.40 -8.94
C ARG A 36 -25.64 4.44 -7.68
N VAL A 37 -26.12 5.63 -7.35
CA VAL A 37 -26.87 5.94 -6.14
C VAL A 37 -28.31 6.30 -6.50
N ALA A 38 -29.26 5.95 -5.65
CA ALA A 38 -30.67 6.31 -5.81
C ALA A 38 -31.40 6.39 -4.46
N SER A 39 -32.51 7.13 -4.42
CA SER A 39 -33.41 7.17 -3.27
C SER A 39 -34.16 5.86 -3.07
N ASN A 40 -34.51 5.17 -4.16
CA ASN A 40 -35.26 3.91 -4.15
C ASN A 40 -34.46 2.75 -4.74
N LYS A 41 -34.66 1.56 -4.18
CA LYS A 41 -34.04 0.29 -4.60
C LYS A 41 -34.41 -0.14 -6.03
N GLU A 42 -35.57 0.28 -6.53
CA GLU A 42 -36.12 -0.12 -7.84
C GLU A 42 -35.31 0.40 -9.02
N TYR A 43 -34.61 1.52 -8.85
CA TYR A 43 -33.76 2.08 -9.90
C TYR A 43 -32.41 1.38 -10.02
N LEU A 44 -32.07 0.48 -9.10
CA LEU A 44 -30.75 -0.13 -9.00
C LEU A 44 -30.76 -1.61 -9.38
N CYS A 45 -29.68 -2.05 -10.00
CA CYS A 45 -29.45 -3.45 -10.35
C CYS A 45 -29.35 -4.39 -9.14
N LYS A 46 -28.55 -3.96 -8.17
CA LYS A 46 -28.13 -4.71 -6.98
C LYS A 46 -28.10 -3.73 -5.80
N PRO A 47 -29.28 -3.31 -5.30
CA PRO A 47 -29.37 -2.28 -4.28
C PRO A 47 -28.72 -2.74 -2.97
N SER A 48 -27.83 -1.91 -2.43
CA SER A 48 -27.30 -2.02 -1.08
C SER A 48 -27.70 -0.76 -0.31
N ARG A 49 -28.17 -0.91 0.92
CA ARG A 49 -28.53 0.24 1.77
C ARG A 49 -27.27 1.05 2.09
N LEU A 50 -27.34 2.36 1.88
CA LEU A 50 -26.38 3.31 2.40
C LEU A 50 -26.77 3.57 3.85
N THR A 51 -25.96 3.12 4.79
CA THR A 51 -26.09 3.52 6.19
C THR A 51 -25.63 4.97 6.28
N ASN A 52 -26.56 5.92 6.24
CA ASN A 52 -26.29 7.33 6.50
C ASN A 52 -25.88 7.48 7.98
N ALA A 53 -24.62 7.15 8.29
CA ALA A 53 -24.02 7.20 9.62
C ALA A 53 -23.67 8.64 10.06
N VAL A 54 -24.48 9.62 9.65
CA VAL A 54 -24.30 11.04 10.00
C VAL A 54 -25.31 11.50 11.05
N LYS A 55 -26.14 10.60 11.59
CA LYS A 55 -26.70 10.85 12.93
C LYS A 55 -25.61 10.58 13.96
N ALA A 56 -25.07 11.68 14.47
CA ALA A 56 -24.02 11.76 15.47
C ALA A 56 -24.14 10.71 16.57
N ALA A 57 -23.06 9.95 16.76
CA ALA A 57 -22.67 9.45 18.06
C ALA A 57 -21.21 9.90 18.27
N PRO A 58 -20.88 10.62 19.36
CA PRO A 58 -19.51 10.95 19.66
C PRO A 58 -18.84 9.65 20.12
N ARG A 59 -18.17 8.95 19.21
CA ARG A 59 -17.17 7.96 19.63
C ARG A 59 -15.94 8.74 20.08
N ILE A 60 -15.96 9.17 21.34
CA ILE A 60 -14.74 9.45 22.09
C ILE A 60 -14.05 8.08 22.27
N ALA A 61 -13.31 7.66 21.25
CA ALA A 61 -12.24 6.70 21.47
C ALA A 61 -11.13 7.49 22.16
N LYS A 62 -11.02 7.34 23.49
CA LYS A 62 -9.80 7.67 24.23
C LYS A 62 -8.65 6.95 23.55
N LEU A 63 -7.92 7.66 22.71
CA LEU A 63 -6.63 7.21 22.23
C LEU A 63 -5.68 7.42 23.40
N SER A 64 -5.44 6.33 24.14
CA SER A 64 -4.35 6.25 25.11
C SER A 64 -3.04 6.48 24.36
N ILE A 65 -2.50 7.67 24.56
CA ILE A 65 -1.14 8.06 24.20
C ILE A 65 -0.21 7.25 25.11
N PRO A 66 0.63 6.33 24.61
CA PRO A 66 1.72 5.81 25.42
C PRO A 66 2.74 6.94 25.67
N PRO A 67 3.26 7.10 26.91
CA PRO A 67 4.19 8.16 27.23
C PRO A 67 5.53 7.97 26.50
N GLU A 68 6.00 9.11 26.01
CA GLU A 68 7.33 9.41 25.49
C GLU A 68 8.44 8.89 26.41
N PRO A 69 9.40 8.08 25.93
CA PRO A 69 10.61 7.80 26.68
C PRO A 69 11.60 8.96 26.52
N GLN A 70 11.70 9.78 27.57
CA GLN A 70 12.78 10.74 27.75
C GLN A 70 14.11 10.03 28.09
N PRO A 71 15.26 10.69 27.85
CA PRO A 71 16.55 10.03 27.66
C PRO A 71 17.25 9.78 29.00
N ILE A 72 17.79 8.58 29.18
CA ILE A 72 18.82 8.31 30.18
C ILE A 72 20.16 8.18 29.46
N MET A 73 21.05 9.11 29.78
CA MET A 73 22.41 9.16 29.28
C MET A 73 23.30 8.10 29.92
N ALA A 74 24.34 7.77 29.15
CA ALA A 74 25.64 7.24 29.56
C ALA A 74 25.67 5.80 30.12
N MET A 75 26.36 4.91 29.40
CA MET A 75 27.67 4.39 29.85
C MET A 75 28.37 3.60 28.72
N LYS A 76 29.64 3.98 28.51
CA LYS A 76 30.78 3.27 27.91
C LYS A 76 30.68 2.72 26.47
N THR A 77 31.40 3.41 25.60
CA THR A 77 31.99 2.87 24.38
C THR A 77 32.97 1.72 24.68
N PRO A 78 33.01 0.69 23.84
CA PRO A 78 34.27 0.06 23.50
C PRO A 78 34.65 0.38 22.05
N ASN A 79 35.81 1.01 21.97
CA ASN A 79 36.61 1.32 20.81
C ASN A 79 36.84 0.08 19.92
N VAL A 80 36.29 0.06 18.71
CA VAL A 80 36.56 -0.98 17.70
C VAL A 80 37.72 -0.50 16.82
N HIS A 81 38.92 -0.44 17.40
CA HIS A 81 40.18 -0.29 16.66
C HIS A 81 41.21 -1.27 17.22
N ASN A 82 40.97 -2.56 17.01
CA ASN A 82 41.98 -3.57 16.65
C ASN A 82 41.29 -4.94 16.51
N LEU A 83 41.09 -5.41 15.28
CA LEU A 83 40.86 -6.84 15.05
C LEU A 83 42.20 -7.46 14.66
N PRO A 84 42.72 -8.46 15.39
CA PRO A 84 43.82 -9.29 14.91
C PRO A 84 43.38 -10.06 13.67
N ALA A 85 44.28 -10.17 12.68
CA ALA A 85 44.09 -10.99 11.50
C ALA A 85 43.88 -12.48 11.90
N PRO A 86 42.99 -13.22 11.20
CA PRO A 86 42.71 -14.60 11.55
C PRO A 86 43.93 -15.51 11.28
N THR A 87 44.41 -16.18 12.32
CA THR A 87 45.43 -17.22 12.24
C THR A 87 44.91 -18.49 11.55
N ALA A 88 45.78 -19.10 10.76
CA ALA A 88 45.58 -20.19 9.80
C ALA A 88 45.16 -21.57 10.36
N VAL A 89 44.38 -21.63 11.44
CA VAL A 89 43.95 -22.89 12.09
C VAL A 89 42.44 -23.17 11.89
N GLY A 90 41.68 -22.23 11.31
CA GLY A 90 40.24 -22.38 11.07
C GLY A 90 39.84 -22.86 9.67
N GLN A 91 40.78 -23.30 8.82
CA GLN A 91 40.51 -23.65 7.42
C GLN A 91 40.39 -25.15 7.12
N SER A 92 40.56 -26.05 8.10
CA SER A 92 40.52 -27.51 7.87
C SER A 92 39.17 -28.19 8.15
N HIS A 93 38.10 -27.42 8.39
CA HIS A 93 36.75 -27.99 8.61
C HIS A 93 35.76 -27.65 7.48
N ILE A 94 36.28 -27.14 6.36
CA ILE A 94 35.57 -26.86 5.11
C ILE A 94 36.06 -27.87 4.06
N GLU A 95 35.86 -29.17 4.30
CA GLU A 95 35.92 -30.22 3.27
C GLU A 95 35.56 -31.53 3.99
N MET A 96 34.75 -32.38 3.37
CA MET A 96 34.23 -33.65 3.92
C MET A 96 32.92 -33.61 4.75
N VAL A 97 31.90 -32.90 4.26
CA VAL A 97 30.53 -33.45 4.32
C VAL A 97 29.87 -33.19 2.96
N ALA A 98 30.39 -33.87 1.95
CA ALA A 98 29.69 -34.13 0.70
C ALA A 98 29.20 -35.58 0.75
N VAL A 99 28.00 -35.80 0.20
CA VAL A 99 27.32 -37.09 -0.02
C VAL A 99 26.54 -37.64 1.19
N VAL A 100 25.33 -37.10 1.38
CA VAL A 100 24.16 -37.96 1.64
C VAL A 100 23.09 -37.55 0.63
N GLU A 101 22.84 -38.48 -0.28
CA GLU A 101 21.77 -38.50 -1.25
C GLU A 101 20.42 -38.73 -0.53
N GLU A 102 19.33 -38.33 -1.18
CA GLU A 102 17.94 -38.66 -0.83
C GLU A 102 17.28 -37.96 0.37
N GLU A 103 16.50 -36.92 0.08
CA GLU A 103 15.05 -37.10 0.02
C GLU A 103 14.42 -36.01 -0.86
N ALA A 104 13.95 -36.44 -2.03
CA ALA A 104 13.03 -35.67 -2.85
C ALA A 104 11.64 -35.72 -2.19
N LEU A 105 11.30 -34.72 -1.37
CA LEU A 105 9.94 -34.57 -0.86
C LEU A 105 9.27 -33.29 -1.38
N ALA A 106 8.65 -33.43 -2.55
CA ALA A 106 7.51 -32.69 -3.11
C ALA A 106 7.53 -31.14 -3.18
N PRO A 107 6.94 -30.54 -4.22
CA PRO A 107 6.86 -29.08 -4.34
C PRO A 107 5.91 -28.53 -3.27
N ASP A 108 6.50 -28.00 -2.21
CA ASP A 108 5.81 -27.35 -1.10
C ASP A 108 5.15 -26.06 -1.62
N SER A 109 3.95 -26.22 -2.20
CA SER A 109 3.24 -25.19 -2.96
C SER A 109 3.04 -23.89 -2.17
N LEU A 110 3.12 -23.96 -0.84
CA LEU A 110 3.09 -22.84 0.09
C LEU A 110 4.37 -22.00 0.03
N LYS A 111 5.56 -22.63 0.01
CA LYS A 111 6.86 -21.93 -0.11
C LYS A 111 6.99 -21.21 -1.46
N LEU A 112 6.49 -21.80 -2.54
CA LEU A 112 6.46 -21.16 -3.86
C LEU A 112 5.50 -19.95 -3.90
N LYS A 113 4.35 -20.03 -3.21
CA LYS A 113 3.42 -18.89 -3.04
C LYS A 113 4.05 -17.76 -2.23
N GLN A 114 4.77 -18.07 -1.15
CA GLN A 114 5.50 -17.10 -0.35
C GLN A 114 6.61 -16.42 -1.15
N ALA A 115 7.44 -17.18 -1.89
CA ALA A 115 8.48 -16.64 -2.76
C ALA A 115 7.93 -15.71 -3.85
N LYS A 116 6.80 -16.07 -4.48
CA LYS A 116 6.11 -15.20 -5.46
C LYS A 116 5.61 -13.89 -4.84
N LYS A 117 5.12 -13.91 -3.59
CA LYS A 117 4.71 -12.69 -2.86
C LYS A 117 5.93 -11.81 -2.56
N LEU A 118 7.02 -12.37 -2.05
CA LEU A 118 8.26 -11.64 -1.77
C LEU A 118 8.85 -11.00 -3.03
N LYS A 119 8.88 -11.72 -4.16
CA LYS A 119 9.34 -11.17 -5.45
C LYS A 119 8.48 -10.00 -5.94
N LYS A 120 7.15 -10.07 -5.77
CA LYS A 120 6.24 -8.96 -6.10
C LYS A 120 6.48 -7.73 -5.21
N LEU A 121 6.70 -7.95 -3.91
CA LEU A 121 7.01 -6.87 -2.97
C LEU A 121 8.35 -6.21 -3.32
N ALA A 122 9.39 -6.98 -3.60
CA ALA A 122 10.69 -6.46 -4.03
C ALA A 122 10.57 -5.65 -5.33
N LYS A 123 9.83 -6.14 -6.33
CA LYS A 123 9.56 -5.41 -7.58
C LYS A 123 8.82 -4.08 -7.33
N LYS A 124 7.84 -4.07 -6.41
CA LYS A 124 7.09 -2.86 -6.03
C LYS A 124 8.00 -1.83 -5.36
N LYS A 125 8.85 -2.26 -4.41
CA LYS A 125 9.83 -1.39 -3.72
C LYS A 125 10.86 -0.82 -4.70
N ASN A 126 11.41 -1.64 -5.59
CA ASN A 126 12.35 -1.18 -6.62
C ASN A 126 11.70 -0.14 -7.57
N LYS A 127 10.44 -0.36 -7.99
CA LYS A 127 9.69 0.62 -8.78
C LYS A 127 9.50 1.96 -8.04
N GLN A 128 9.25 1.92 -6.73
CA GLN A 128 9.15 3.12 -5.90
C GLN A 128 10.49 3.85 -5.80
N LEU A 129 11.59 3.13 -5.54
CA LEU A 129 12.94 3.69 -5.48
C LEU A 129 13.34 4.35 -6.80
N LYS A 130 13.04 3.73 -7.95
CA LYS A 130 13.29 4.33 -9.27
C LYS A 130 12.51 5.63 -9.49
N LYS A 131 11.27 5.72 -8.99
CA LYS A 131 10.49 6.96 -9.06
C LYS A 131 11.09 8.04 -8.16
N ALA A 132 11.42 7.69 -6.92
CA ALA A 132 12.05 8.61 -5.97
C ALA A 132 13.37 9.16 -6.52
N ALA A 133 14.25 8.30 -7.05
CA ALA A 133 15.51 8.71 -7.66
C ALA A 133 15.34 9.67 -8.84
N LYS A 134 14.34 9.44 -9.71
CA LYS A 134 14.01 10.37 -10.80
C LYS A 134 13.55 11.73 -10.30
N THR A 135 12.77 11.75 -9.22
CA THR A 135 12.30 12.98 -8.58
C THR A 135 13.46 13.74 -7.95
N VAL A 136 14.32 13.06 -7.19
CA VAL A 136 15.54 13.65 -6.61
C VAL A 136 16.42 14.26 -7.70
N LYS A 137 16.68 13.53 -8.79
CA LYS A 137 17.46 14.06 -9.94
C LYS A 137 16.86 15.33 -10.55
N LYS A 138 15.53 15.46 -10.58
CA LYS A 138 14.86 16.69 -11.04
C LYS A 138 15.07 17.84 -10.06
N PHE A 139 14.90 17.59 -8.76
CA PHE A 139 15.15 18.59 -7.72
C PHE A 139 16.62 19.04 -7.71
N GLU A 140 17.57 18.12 -7.79
CA GLU A 140 19.00 18.45 -7.89
C GLU A 140 19.29 19.32 -9.11
N LYS A 141 18.69 19.03 -10.27
CA LYS A 141 18.84 19.86 -11.47
C LYS A 141 18.29 21.28 -11.25
N GLN A 142 17.15 21.39 -10.59
CA GLN A 142 16.55 22.69 -10.26
C GLN A 142 17.42 23.45 -9.24
N LEU A 143 17.92 22.78 -8.20
CA LEU A 143 18.82 23.36 -7.21
C LEU A 143 20.12 23.85 -7.86
N LYS A 144 20.71 23.08 -8.78
CA LYS A 144 21.89 23.53 -9.54
C LYS A 144 21.60 24.78 -10.37
N LYS A 145 20.45 24.83 -11.05
CA LYS A 145 20.03 26.04 -11.79
C LYS A 145 19.82 27.24 -10.87
N ALA A 146 19.20 27.03 -9.71
CA ALA A 146 18.98 28.09 -8.73
C ALA A 146 20.30 28.61 -8.16
N LYS A 147 21.25 27.72 -7.84
CA LYS A 147 22.60 28.11 -7.40
C LYS A 147 23.32 28.94 -8.45
N LEU A 148 23.33 28.49 -9.71
CA LEU A 148 23.89 29.25 -10.82
C LEU A 148 23.24 30.63 -11.00
N ALA A 149 21.90 30.71 -10.88
CA ALA A 149 21.18 31.97 -10.98
C ALA A 149 21.46 32.92 -9.81
N LEU A 150 21.80 32.39 -8.64
CA LEU A 150 22.18 33.14 -7.45
C LEU A 150 23.69 33.43 -7.36
N GLY A 151 24.49 32.97 -8.34
CA GLY A 151 25.95 33.15 -8.35
C GLY A 151 26.69 32.38 -7.25
N LEU A 152 26.09 31.30 -6.73
CA LEU A 152 26.63 30.41 -5.69
C LEU A 152 27.27 29.14 -6.27
#